data_AF-A0A834LLP5-F1
#
_entry.id   AF-A0A834LLP5-F1
#
_cell.length_a   1.000
_cell.length_b   1.000
_cell.length_c   1.000
_cell.angle_alpha   90.00
_cell.angle_beta   90.00
_cell.angle_gamma   90.00
#
_symmetry.space_group_name_H-M   'P 1'
#
loop_
_entity.id
_entity.type
_entity.pdbx_description
1 polymer ?
#
loop_
_entity_poly.entity_id
_entity_poly.type
_entity_poly.pdbx_seq_one_letter_code
_entity_poly.pdbx_strand_id
1 'polypeptide(L)'
;MGWFWSLLILTLLLTLSKSLSSFTSDQFDTWCKQHGKTYSSEQEKQHRLKVFEHNHAFVTHHNTEANSSYTLSLNAFADLTHHEFKASRLGLSSSATDLKNSD
;
A
#
# COMPACT_ATOMS: atom_id res chain seq x y z
N MET A 1 42.26 -2.50 7.07
CA MET A 1 41.52 -1.22 7.19
C MET A 1 40.08 -1.25 6.62
N GLY A 2 39.67 -2.21 5.79
CA GLY A 2 38.33 -2.20 5.15
C GLY A 2 37.12 -2.64 6.00
N TRP A 3 37.33 -3.39 7.08
CA TRP A 3 36.25 -3.89 7.94
C TRP A 3 35.48 -2.78 8.67
N PHE A 4 36.14 -1.67 9.02
CA PHE A 4 35.47 -0.49 9.60
C PHE A 4 34.49 0.16 8.63
N TRP A 5 34.86 0.29 7.36
CA TRP A 5 33.97 0.81 6.32
C TRP A 5 32.80 -0.14 6.05
N SER A 6 33.04 -1.46 6.08
CA SER A 6 31.98 -2.46 6.01
C SER A 6 30.98 -2.34 7.17
N LEU A 7 31.47 -2.20 8.40
CA LEU A 7 30.63 -2.03 9.59
C LEU A 7 29.88 -0.68 9.59
N LEU A 8 30.53 0.38 9.10
CA LEU A 8 29.93 1.71 8.98
C LEU A 8 28.83 1.72 7.90
N ILE A 9 29.04 1.06 6.76
CA ILE A 9 28.02 0.90 5.71
C ILE A 9 26.86 0.05 6.22
N LEU A 10 27.13 -1.06 6.93
CA LEU A 10 26.08 -1.94 7.46
C LEU A 10 25.22 -1.22 8.49
N THR A 11 25.83 -0.48 9.42
CA THR A 11 25.10 0.29 10.42
C THR A 11 24.29 1.42 9.78
N LEU A 12 24.84 2.13 8.79
CA LEU A 12 24.13 3.15 8.03
C LEU A 12 22.92 2.57 7.26
N LEU A 13 23.07 1.38 6.66
CA LEU A 13 21.97 0.73 5.94
C LEU A 13 20.84 0.31 6.89
N LEU A 14 21.18 -0.20 8.07
CA LEU A 14 20.22 -0.60 9.11
C LEU A 14 19.49 0.60 9.73
N THR A 15 20.17 1.73 9.94
CA THR A 15 19.52 2.95 10.45
C THR A 15 18.61 3.59 9.41
N LEU A 16 19.04 3.62 8.14
CA LEU A 16 18.26 4.15 7.03
C LEU A 16 16.97 3.36 6.80
N SER A 17 17.03 2.03 6.82
CA SER A 17 15.86 1.17 6.67
C SER A 17 14.84 1.35 7.81
N LYS A 18 15.30 1.46 9.06
CA LYS A 18 14.41 1.80 10.19
C LYS A 18 13.75 3.17 10.04
N SER A 19 14.50 4.18 9.59
CA SER A 19 13.97 5.53 9.35
C SER A 19 12.86 5.52 8.29
N LEU A 20 13.08 4.78 7.19
CA LEU A 20 12.09 4.63 6.12
C LEU A 20 10.80 3.98 6.64
N SER A 21 10.90 2.90 7.42
CA SER A 21 9.73 2.25 8.04
C SER A 21 9.00 3.15 9.04
N SER A 22 9.73 3.99 9.79
CA SER A 22 9.10 4.97 10.68
C SER A 22 8.29 6.01 9.88
N PHE A 23 8.86 6.51 8.78
CA PHE A 23 8.21 7.50 7.94
C PHE A 23 6.92 6.96 7.28
N THR A 24 6.93 5.73 6.77
CA THR A 24 5.72 5.10 6.21
C THR A 24 4.66 4.87 7.29
N SER A 25 5.06 4.49 8.50
CA SER A 25 4.15 4.36 9.64
C SER A 25 3.49 5.68 10.01
N ASP A 26 4.22 6.79 10.04
CA ASP A 26 3.67 8.12 10.35
C ASP A 26 2.67 8.59 9.29
N GLN A 27 2.96 8.33 8.01
CA GLN A 27 2.02 8.59 6.92
C GLN A 27 0.75 7.75 7.05
N PHE A 28 0.90 6.46 7.36
CA PHE A 28 -0.23 5.57 7.54
C PHE A 28 -1.12 5.99 8.72
N ASP A 29 -0.53 6.39 9.85
CA ASP A 29 -1.30 6.88 10.99
C ASP A 29 -2.03 8.19 10.66
N THR A 30 -1.40 9.08 9.89
CA THR A 30 -2.03 10.32 9.40
C THR A 30 -3.20 10.01 8.47
N TRP A 31 -2.99 9.12 7.50
CA TRP A 31 -4.01 8.67 6.57
C TRP A 31 -5.17 7.97 7.31
N CYS A 32 -4.88 7.14 8.31
CA CYS A 32 -5.89 6.48 9.13
C CYS A 32 -6.78 7.51 9.84
N LYS A 33 -6.20 8.56 10.41
CA LYS A 33 -6.97 9.65 11.04
C LYS A 33 -7.83 10.39 10.02
N GLN A 34 -7.28 10.71 8.86
CA GLN A 34 -8.01 11.41 7.78
C GLN A 34 -9.21 10.61 7.26
N HIS A 35 -9.09 9.28 7.18
CA HIS A 35 -10.13 8.39 6.65
C HIS A 35 -10.95 7.67 7.73
N GLY A 36 -10.78 8.03 9.01
CA GLY A 36 -11.52 7.43 10.12
C GLY A 36 -11.31 5.93 10.28
N LYS A 37 -10.10 5.43 9.96
CA LYS A 37 -9.76 4.01 9.99
C LYS A 37 -9.42 3.57 11.41
N THR A 38 -10.03 2.48 11.84
CA THR A 38 -9.78 1.82 13.12
C THR A 38 -9.66 0.32 12.91
N TYR A 39 -8.70 -0.31 13.58
CA TYR A 39 -8.46 -1.75 13.45
C TYR A 39 -8.66 -2.45 14.80
N SER A 40 -9.16 -3.68 14.76
CA SER A 40 -9.52 -4.45 15.95
C SER A 40 -8.32 -4.97 16.75
N SER A 41 -7.16 -5.09 16.10
CA SER A 41 -5.95 -5.59 16.73
C SER A 41 -4.70 -4.99 16.10
N GLU A 42 -3.58 -5.02 16.83
CA GLU A 42 -2.30 -4.57 16.31
C GLU A 42 -1.84 -5.42 15.11
N GLN A 43 -2.08 -6.73 15.15
CA GLN A 43 -1.78 -7.63 14.04
C GLN A 43 -2.52 -7.21 12.76
N GLU A 44 -3.80 -6.84 12.87
CA GLU A 44 -4.58 -6.33 11.74
C GLU A 44 -4.04 -4.98 11.27
N LYS A 45 -3.73 -4.06 12.20
CA LYS A 45 -3.12 -2.77 11.86
C LYS A 45 -1.80 -2.95 11.09
N GLN A 46 -0.94 -3.86 11.53
CA GLN A 46 0.33 -4.19 10.88
C GLN A 46 0.12 -4.81 9.50
N HIS A 47 -0.90 -5.66 9.33
CA HIS A 47 -1.26 -6.18 8.01
C HIS A 47 -1.71 -5.06 7.07
N ARG A 48 -2.58 -4.17 7.55
CA ARG A 48 -3.13 -3.03 6.78
C ARG A 48 -2.06 -2.01 6.43
N LEU A 49 -1.09 -1.79 7.31
CA LEU A 49 0.11 -0.98 7.02
C LEU A 49 0.89 -1.54 5.83
N LYS A 50 1.15 -2.86 5.79
CA LYS A 50 1.87 -3.48 4.65
C LYS A 50 1.11 -3.33 3.33
N VAL A 51 -0.22 -3.47 3.36
CA VAL A 51 -1.06 -3.25 2.17
C VAL A 51 -1.00 -1.79 1.73
N PHE A 52 -1.07 -0.86 2.69
CA PHE A 52 -0.92 0.57 2.43
C PHE A 52 0.44 0.92 1.82
N GLU A 53 1.54 0.40 2.36
CA GLU A 53 2.90 0.59 1.80
C GLU A 53 2.99 0.09 0.36
N HIS A 54 2.41 -1.09 0.08
CA HIS A 54 2.37 -1.64 -1.28
C HIS A 54 1.58 -0.74 -2.24
N ASN A 55 0.41 -0.24 -1.81
CA ASN A 55 -0.41 0.67 -2.60
C ASN A 55 0.26 2.05 -2.78
N HIS A 56 0.96 2.57 -1.76
CA HIS A 56 1.75 3.79 -1.86
C HIS A 56 2.87 3.64 -2.90
N ALA A 57 3.60 2.54 -2.87
CA ALA A 57 4.64 2.24 -3.86
C ALA A 57 4.05 2.14 -5.28
N PHE A 58 2.90 1.49 -5.44
CA PHE A 58 2.20 1.39 -6.72
C PHE A 58 1.78 2.75 -7.27
N VAL A 59 1.16 3.60 -6.45
CA VAL A 59 0.77 4.97 -6.83
C VAL A 59 2.00 5.80 -7.23
N THR A 60 3.06 5.74 -6.42
CA THR A 60 4.30 6.47 -6.68
C THR A 60 4.90 6.05 -8.01
N HIS A 61 5.06 4.75 -8.23
CA HIS A 61 5.60 4.21 -9.47
C HIS A 61 4.76 4.64 -10.67
N HIS A 62 3.44 4.43 -10.63
CA HIS A 62 2.54 4.79 -11.73
C HIS A 62 2.61 6.28 -12.09
N ASN A 63 2.67 7.16 -11.09
CA ASN A 63 2.73 8.60 -11.31
C ASN A 63 4.12 9.09 -11.80
N THR A 64 5.18 8.30 -11.60
CA THR A 64 6.52 8.59 -12.14
C THR A 64 6.72 8.12 -13.58
N GLU A 65 5.88 7.20 -14.06
CA GLU A 65 5.96 6.71 -15.45
C GLU A 65 5.53 7.80 -16.44
N ALA A 66 6.40 8.13 -17.40
CA ALA A 66 6.18 9.20 -18.37
C ALA A 66 4.96 8.98 -19.31
N ASN A 67 4.49 7.73 -19.42
CA ASN A 67 3.42 7.32 -20.34
C ASN A 67 2.06 7.17 -19.65
N SER A 68 1.94 7.49 -18.37
CA SER A 68 0.66 7.43 -17.66
C SER A 68 -0.27 8.53 -18.13
N SER A 69 -1.44 8.16 -18.67
CA SER A 69 -2.47 9.10 -19.13
C SER A 69 -3.36 9.64 -18.00
N TYR A 70 -3.19 9.12 -16.79
CA TYR A 70 -3.90 9.51 -15.59
C TYR A 70 -2.98 9.44 -14.37
N THR A 71 -3.43 10.00 -13.26
CA THR A 71 -2.72 9.94 -11.98
C THR A 71 -3.52 9.13 -10.97
N LEU A 72 -2.78 8.52 -10.05
CA LEU A 72 -3.35 7.82 -8.90
C LEU A 72 -3.08 8.60 -7.61
N SER A 73 -3.93 8.37 -6.62
CA SER A 73 -3.79 8.91 -5.27
C SER A 73 -4.20 7.86 -4.25
N LEU A 74 -3.62 7.95 -3.05
CA LEU A 74 -4.07 7.14 -1.92
C LEU A 74 -5.42 7.66 -1.45
N ASN A 75 -6.42 6.79 -1.51
CA ASN A 75 -7.79 7.09 -1.15
C ASN A 75 -8.23 6.24 0.05
N ALA A 76 -9.53 6.24 0.37
CA ALA A 76 -10.11 5.50 1.51
C ALA A 76 -9.97 3.96 1.42
N PHE A 77 -9.49 3.43 0.30
CA PHE A 77 -9.27 2.00 0.04
C PHE A 77 -7.79 1.62 -0.01
N ALA A 78 -6.88 2.54 0.35
CA ALA A 78 -5.44 2.30 0.30
C ALA A 78 -4.96 1.18 1.24
N ASP A 79 -5.76 0.78 2.24
CA ASP A 79 -5.51 -0.35 3.13
C ASP A 79 -6.09 -1.70 2.63
N LEU A 80 -6.67 -1.73 1.43
CA LEU A 80 -7.26 -2.93 0.83
C LEU A 80 -6.38 -3.48 -0.29
N THR A 81 -6.27 -4.80 -0.34
CA THR A 81 -5.74 -5.50 -1.51
C THR A 81 -6.73 -5.43 -2.66
N HIS A 82 -6.26 -5.64 -3.89
CA HIS A 82 -7.13 -5.69 -5.07
C HIS A 82 -8.25 -6.74 -4.93
N HIS A 83 -7.93 -7.89 -4.34
CA HIS A 83 -8.91 -8.95 -4.10
C HIS A 83 -9.99 -8.53 -3.10
N GLU A 84 -9.60 -7.94 -1.96
CA GLU A 84 -10.55 -7.42 -0.96
C GLU A 84 -11.41 -6.31 -1.52
N PHE A 85 -10.82 -5.40 -2.30
CA PHE A 85 -11.56 -4.33 -2.97
C PHE A 85 -12.62 -4.91 -3.91
N LYS A 86 -12.23 -5.86 -4.78
CA LYS A 86 -13.19 -6.52 -5.68
C LYS A 86 -14.31 -7.22 -4.91
N ALA A 87 -13.96 -8.01 -3.89
CA ALA A 87 -14.93 -8.81 -3.15
C ALA A 87 -15.94 -7.96 -2.37
N SER A 88 -15.56 -6.78 -1.91
CA SER A 88 -16.39 -5.94 -1.02
C SER A 88 -17.01 -4.70 -1.68
N ARG A 89 -16.57 -4.33 -2.89
CA ARG A 89 -16.99 -3.09 -3.57
C ARG A 89 -17.54 -3.30 -4.98
N LEU A 90 -17.38 -4.48 -5.57
CA LEU A 90 -17.96 -4.79 -6.88
C LEU A 90 -19.13 -5.76 -6.69
N GLY A 91 -20.26 -5.46 -7.35
CA GLY A 91 -21.50 -6.24 -7.26
C GLY A 91 -21.79 -7.13 -8.48
N LEU A 92 -20.87 -7.18 -9.46
CA LEU A 92 -21.06 -7.96 -10.68
C LEU A 92 -20.62 -9.40 -10.44
N SER A 93 -21.60 -10.29 -10.29
CA SER A 93 -21.39 -11.74 -10.29
C SER A 93 -21.30 -12.24 -11.73
N SER A 94 -20.42 -13.22 -12.00
CA SER A 94 -20.24 -13.83 -13.32
C SER A 94 -21.53 -14.39 -13.93
N SER A 95 -22.53 -14.73 -13.10
CA SER A 95 -23.86 -15.16 -13.57
C SER A 95 -24.64 -14.07 -14.30
N ALA A 96 -24.35 -12.79 -14.06
CA ALA A 96 -25.02 -11.67 -14.74
C ALA A 96 -24.47 -11.41 -16.15
N THR A 97 -23.22 -11.81 -16.42
CA THR A 97 -22.58 -11.70 -17.74
C THR A 97 -22.95 -12.82 -18.70
N ASP A 98 -23.25 -14.02 -18.19
CA ASP A 98 -23.69 -15.15 -19.04
C ASP A 98 -25.12 -15.00 -19.58
N LEU A 99 -25.98 -14.23 -18.88
CA LEU A 99 -27.35 -13.96 -19.32
C LEU A 99 -27.45 -12.91 -20.43
N LYS A 100 -26.37 -12.19 -20.76
CA LYS A 100 -26.38 -11.15 -21.80
C LYS A 100 -25.70 -11.56 -23.11
N ASN A 101 -24.99 -12.70 -23.11
CA ASN A 101 -24.36 -13.27 -24.30
C ASN A 101 -25.14 -14.49 -24.85
N SER A 102 -26.35 -14.74 -24.34
CA SER A 102 -27.24 -15.84 -24.76
C SER A 102 -28.43 -15.39 -25.63
N ASP A 103 -28.46 -14.11 -26.04
CA ASP A 103 -29.34 -13.54 -27.08
C ASP A 103 -28.53 -13.22 -28.35
#